data_AF-A0A329SGL0-F1
#
_entry.id   AF-A0A329SGL0-F1
#
_cell.length_a   1.000
_cell.length_b   1.000
_cell.length_c   1.000
_cell.angle_alpha   90.00
_cell.angle_beta   90.00
_cell.angle_gamma   90.00
#
_symmetry.space_group_name_H-M   'P 1'
#
loop_
_entity.id
_entity.type
_entity.pdbx_description
1 polymer ?
#
loop_
_entity_poly.entity_id
_entity_poly.type
_entity_poly.pdbx_seq_one_letter_code
_entity_poly.pdbx_strand_id
1 'polypeptide(L)'
;MECPCKTKKLAGEALKASEQQQQQQSDNPQTPDTPTPNVISKGQNSFHRRNLPQSCIAFSSPEGRQLFTEAINSNKNYMQIYFPLAEQFITQAEPAYCGLATLAMCLNALQIDPGT
;
A
#
# COMPACT_ATOMS: atom_id res chain seq x y z
N MET A 1 32.94 -17.25 -3.60
CA MET A 1 32.75 -17.15 -2.14
C MET A 1 31.26 -16.97 -1.92
N GLU A 2 30.59 -18.03 -1.49
CA GLU A 2 29.14 -18.05 -1.29
C GLU A 2 28.81 -17.88 0.20
N CYS A 3 27.72 -17.16 0.48
CA CYS A 3 27.30 -16.79 1.83
C CYS A 3 26.50 -17.93 2.52
N PRO A 4 26.83 -18.31 3.78
CA PRO A 4 26.26 -19.49 4.44
C PRO A 4 25.10 -19.17 5.40
N CYS A 5 23.91 -18.80 4.90
CA CYS A 5 22.76 -18.49 5.79
C CYS A 5 21.40 -19.14 5.42
N LYS A 6 21.37 -20.37 4.90
CA LYS A 6 20.16 -21.20 5.10
C LYS A 6 19.95 -21.28 6.63
N THR A 7 18.79 -20.94 7.21
CA THR A 7 17.65 -21.84 7.27
C THR A 7 16.43 -21.12 7.89
N LYS A 8 15.36 -20.98 7.08
CA LYS A 8 13.93 -21.04 7.46
C LYS A 8 13.57 -20.90 8.96
N LYS A 9 13.20 -19.70 9.38
CA LYS A 9 12.14 -19.39 10.37
C LYS A 9 12.09 -17.87 10.46
N LEU A 10 10.97 -17.24 10.10
CA LEU A 10 10.51 -15.85 10.38
C LEU A 10 9.54 -15.33 9.30
N ALA A 11 9.35 -16.04 8.18
CA ALA A 11 8.33 -15.70 7.18
C ALA A 11 6.88 -16.03 7.61
N GLY A 12 6.67 -16.65 8.77
CA GLY A 12 5.36 -17.14 9.23
C GLY A 12 4.55 -16.16 10.08
N GLU A 13 5.16 -15.12 10.64
CA GLU A 13 4.49 -14.19 11.57
C GLU A 13 3.93 -12.96 10.85
N ALA A 14 4.53 -12.55 9.73
CA ALA A 14 4.05 -11.42 8.93
C ALA A 14 2.74 -11.70 8.17
N LEU A 15 2.44 -12.97 7.85
CA LEU A 15 1.17 -13.33 7.20
C LEU A 15 -0.02 -13.39 8.17
N LYS A 16 0.21 -13.60 9.47
CA LYS A 16 -0.89 -13.65 10.45
C LYS A 16 -1.33 -12.28 10.96
N ALA A 17 -0.42 -11.30 10.94
CA ALA A 17 -0.72 -9.92 11.37
C ALA A 17 -1.71 -9.22 10.42
N SER A 18 -1.68 -9.55 9.12
CA SER A 18 -2.62 -9.01 8.13
C SER A 18 -3.97 -9.72 8.11
N GLU A 19 -4.05 -10.97 8.58
CA GLU A 19 -5.32 -11.70 8.72
C GLU A 19 -6.16 -11.18 9.91
N GLN A 20 -5.53 -10.69 10.97
CA GLN A 20 -6.23 -10.23 12.18
C GLN A 20 -6.97 -8.89 12.01
N GLN A 21 -6.58 -8.04 11.05
CA GLN A 21 -7.31 -6.80 10.77
C GLN A 21 -8.57 -7.00 9.92
N GLN A 22 -8.80 -8.19 9.34
CA GLN A 22 -10.00 -8.45 8.53
C GLN A 22 -11.23 -8.93 9.30
N GLN A 23 -11.16 -9.15 10.62
CA GLN A 23 -12.24 -9.80 11.38
C GLN A 23 -13.12 -8.87 12.24
N GLN A 24 -12.90 -7.56 12.27
CA GLN A 24 -13.79 -6.66 13.03
C GLN A 24 -14.71 -5.85 12.11
N GLN A 25 -15.77 -6.48 11.61
CA GLN A 25 -17.07 -5.84 11.40
C GLN A 25 -18.11 -6.90 11.02
N SER A 26 -18.68 -7.55 12.04
CA SER A 26 -19.89 -8.34 11.90
C SER A 26 -20.76 -8.14 13.12
N ASP A 27 -21.52 -7.05 13.15
CA ASP A 27 -22.67 -6.92 14.04
C ASP A 27 -23.69 -5.97 13.41
N ASN A 28 -24.73 -6.53 12.78
CA ASN A 28 -26.05 -5.90 12.86
C ASN A 28 -27.16 -6.98 12.76
N PRO A 29 -28.19 -6.95 13.62
CA PRO A 29 -29.21 -8.01 13.70
C PRO A 29 -30.16 -8.04 12.49
N GLN A 30 -30.49 -9.24 12.04
CA GLN A 30 -31.39 -9.52 10.92
C GLN A 30 -32.84 -9.66 11.41
N THR A 31 -33.79 -8.94 10.79
CA THR A 31 -35.20 -9.31 10.80
C THR A 31 -35.57 -10.05 9.50
N PRO A 32 -36.45 -11.08 9.55
CA PRO A 32 -36.81 -11.87 8.39
C PRO A 32 -38.04 -11.26 7.70
N ASP A 33 -38.04 -11.16 6.38
CA ASP A 33 -39.18 -11.48 5.51
C ASP A 33 -38.74 -11.46 4.03
N THR A 34 -39.21 -12.47 3.29
CA THR A 34 -38.96 -12.79 1.85
C THR A 34 -40.18 -12.27 1.04
N PRO A 35 -40.27 -12.11 -0.32
CA PRO A 35 -39.47 -12.65 -1.45
C PRO A 35 -39.05 -11.67 -2.58
N THR A 36 -38.15 -12.17 -3.46
CA THR A 36 -37.49 -11.65 -4.70
C THR A 36 -38.32 -10.79 -5.67
N PRO A 37 -37.75 -9.84 -6.47
CA PRO A 37 -36.73 -10.14 -7.51
C PRO A 37 -35.75 -9.01 -7.89
N ASN A 38 -34.45 -9.28 -7.85
CA ASN A 38 -33.44 -8.83 -8.83
C ASN A 38 -32.08 -9.29 -8.32
N VAL A 39 -31.40 -10.15 -9.08
CA VAL A 39 -30.00 -10.48 -8.78
C VAL A 39 -29.18 -9.26 -9.20
N ILE A 40 -29.20 -8.21 -8.38
CA ILE A 40 -28.13 -7.23 -8.36
C ILE A 40 -26.93 -8.04 -7.88
N SER A 41 -26.08 -8.44 -8.81
CA SER A 41 -24.72 -8.88 -8.51
C SER A 41 -24.11 -7.77 -7.66
N LYS A 42 -24.13 -7.96 -6.33
CA LYS A 42 -23.46 -7.11 -5.36
C LYS A 42 -21.97 -7.21 -5.69
N GLY A 43 -21.54 -6.42 -6.67
CA GLY A 43 -20.15 -6.08 -6.85
C GLY A 43 -19.72 -5.54 -5.51
N GLN A 44 -18.90 -6.31 -4.81
CA GLN A 44 -18.28 -5.88 -3.58
C GLN A 44 -17.62 -4.53 -3.90
N ASN A 45 -18.14 -3.45 -3.33
CA ASN A 45 -17.64 -2.08 -3.53
C ASN A 45 -16.30 -1.91 -2.81
N SER A 46 -15.36 -2.82 -3.07
CA SER A 46 -14.02 -2.77 -2.51
C SER A 46 -13.14 -1.88 -3.40
N PHE A 47 -12.33 -1.05 -2.74
CA PHE A 47 -11.29 -0.26 -3.39
C PHE A 47 -10.00 -1.08 -3.59
N HIS A 48 -9.95 -2.29 -3.04
CA HIS A 48 -8.78 -3.12 -3.02
C HIS A 48 -8.47 -3.74 -4.40
N ARG A 49 -7.23 -3.58 -4.88
CA ARG A 49 -6.70 -4.21 -6.12
C ARG A 49 -7.52 -3.95 -7.38
N ARG A 50 -8.03 -2.73 -7.56
CA ARG A 50 -8.57 -2.30 -8.85
C ARG A 50 -7.47 -2.27 -9.90
N ASN A 51 -7.84 -2.59 -11.14
CA ASN A 51 -6.93 -2.45 -12.27
C ASN A 51 -6.56 -0.98 -12.45
N LEU A 52 -5.29 -0.74 -12.77
CA LEU A 52 -4.79 0.59 -13.08
C LEU A 52 -5.41 1.07 -14.42
N PRO A 53 -5.80 2.34 -14.55
CA PRO A 53 -6.26 2.88 -15.83
C PRO A 53 -5.19 2.77 -16.92
N GLN A 54 -5.61 2.68 -18.20
CA GLN A 54 -4.70 2.53 -19.35
C GLN A 54 -3.72 3.72 -19.52
N SER A 55 -4.05 4.87 -18.94
CA SER A 55 -3.22 6.09 -18.96
C SER A 55 -2.07 6.07 -17.96
N CYS A 56 -1.97 5.04 -17.11
CA CYS A 56 -1.03 4.98 -16.01
C CYS A 56 -0.13 3.75 -16.12
N ILE A 57 1.15 3.91 -15.77
CA ILE A 57 2.14 2.84 -15.76
C ILE A 57 2.40 2.44 -14.31
N ALA A 58 2.27 1.15 -14.00
CA ALA A 58 2.56 0.67 -12.66
C ALA A 58 4.05 0.82 -12.36
N PHE A 59 4.40 1.41 -11.20
CA PHE A 59 5.80 1.66 -10.80
C PHE A 59 6.66 0.39 -10.82
N SER A 60 6.11 -0.74 -10.37
CA SER A 60 6.79 -2.04 -10.31
C SER A 60 6.75 -2.84 -11.62
N SER A 61 6.20 -2.30 -12.72
CA SER A 61 6.26 -2.94 -14.03
C SER A 61 7.67 -2.83 -14.64
N PRO A 62 8.02 -3.62 -15.67
CA PRO A 62 9.27 -3.44 -16.40
C PRO A 62 9.45 -2.03 -16.94
N GLU A 63 8.40 -1.45 -17.52
CA GLU A 63 8.39 -0.07 -18.04
C GLU A 63 8.55 0.97 -16.92
N GLY A 64 7.83 0.81 -15.81
CA GLY A 64 7.95 1.73 -14.66
C GLY A 64 9.36 1.75 -14.05
N ARG A 65 10.00 0.57 -13.92
CA ARG A 65 11.40 0.48 -13.48
C ARG A 65 12.37 1.11 -14.48
N GLN A 66 12.13 0.95 -15.78
CA GLN A 66 12.93 1.59 -16.82
C GLN A 66 12.85 3.11 -16.69
N LEU A 67 11.63 3.68 -16.60
CA LEU A 67 11.42 5.12 -16.42
C LEU A 67 12.11 5.67 -15.18
N PHE A 68 11.98 4.97 -14.04
CA PHE A 68 12.67 5.37 -12.82
C PHE A 68 14.20 5.35 -12.99
N THR A 69 14.73 4.30 -13.62
CA THR A 69 16.16 4.15 -13.91
C THR A 69 16.68 5.24 -14.84
N GLU A 70 15.90 5.65 -15.84
CA GLU A 70 16.26 6.76 -16.73
C GLU A 70 16.24 8.10 -15.97
N ALA A 71 15.22 8.33 -15.15
CA ALA A 71 15.08 9.57 -14.39
C ALA A 71 16.21 9.76 -13.35
N ILE A 72 16.58 8.68 -12.64
CA ILE A 72 17.65 8.72 -11.63
C ILE A 72 19.05 8.86 -12.26
N ASN A 73 19.28 8.28 -13.43
CA ASN A 73 20.56 8.38 -14.15
C ASN A 73 20.65 9.63 -15.04
N SER A 74 19.60 10.45 -15.11
CA SER A 74 19.63 11.71 -15.86
C SER A 74 20.64 12.68 -15.25
N ASN A 75 21.21 13.58 -16.07
CA ASN A 75 22.18 14.58 -15.62
C ASN A 75 21.65 15.49 -14.48
N LYS A 76 20.32 15.69 -14.39
CA LYS A 76 19.69 16.48 -13.32
C LYS A 76 19.33 15.64 -12.08
N ASN A 77 19.38 14.31 -12.21
CA ASN A 77 19.01 13.34 -11.20
C ASN A 77 17.65 13.65 -10.52
N TYR A 78 16.58 13.54 -11.32
CA TYR A 78 15.22 13.91 -10.91
C TYR A 78 14.65 13.06 -9.75
N MET A 79 15.29 11.95 -9.39
CA MET A 79 14.76 10.98 -8.42
C MET A 79 15.53 10.92 -7.11
N GLN A 80 16.45 11.86 -6.83
CA GLN A 80 17.20 11.87 -5.56
C GLN A 80 16.31 11.82 -4.31
N ILE A 81 15.19 12.55 -4.33
CA ILE A 81 14.26 12.62 -3.19
C ILE A 81 13.56 11.29 -2.90
N TYR A 82 13.56 10.35 -3.85
CA TYR A 82 12.94 9.04 -3.66
C TYR A 82 13.56 8.28 -2.50
N PHE A 83 14.89 8.36 -2.30
CA PHE A 83 15.58 7.60 -1.26
C PHE A 83 15.08 7.91 0.15
N PRO A 84 15.15 9.16 0.64
CA PRO A 84 14.65 9.48 1.98
C PRO A 84 13.13 9.27 2.11
N LEU A 85 12.35 9.46 1.03
CA LEU A 85 10.91 9.16 1.07
C LEU A 85 10.62 7.65 1.17
N ALA A 86 11.42 6.81 0.49
CA ALA A 86 11.27 5.37 0.49
C ALA A 86 11.60 4.76 1.86
N GLU A 87 12.58 5.33 2.58
CA GLU A 87 12.89 4.94 3.96
C GLU A 87 11.71 5.15 4.92
N GLN A 88 10.84 6.12 4.62
CA GLN A 88 9.70 6.50 5.46
C GLN A 88 8.37 5.97 4.92
N PHE A 89 8.36 5.11 3.90
CA PHE A 89 7.13 4.70 3.23
C PHE A 89 6.18 3.92 4.16
N ILE A 90 4.99 4.47 4.38
CA ILE A 90 3.96 3.88 5.23
C ILE A 90 2.62 3.77 4.50
N THR A 91 1.84 2.75 4.88
CA THR A 91 0.44 2.65 4.44
C THR A 91 -0.43 3.51 5.34
N GLN A 92 -1.38 4.24 4.76
CA GLN A 92 -2.39 4.97 5.53
C GLN A 92 -3.13 4.03 6.49
N ALA A 93 -3.25 4.43 7.76
CA ALA A 93 -3.94 3.62 8.77
C ALA A 93 -5.43 3.47 8.43
N GLU A 94 -6.04 4.52 7.86
CA GLU A 94 -7.45 4.52 7.48
C GLU A 94 -7.70 5.11 6.09
N PRO A 95 -8.82 4.76 5.42
CA PRO A 95 -9.12 5.25 4.07
C PRO A 95 -9.10 6.77 3.90
N ALA A 96 -9.44 7.52 4.96
CA ALA A 96 -9.48 8.98 4.94
C ALA A 96 -8.13 9.64 5.31
N TYR A 97 -7.09 8.88 5.69
CA TYR A 97 -5.86 9.41 6.30
C TYR A 97 -4.66 9.50 5.34
N CYS A 98 -4.90 9.55 4.03
CA CYS A 98 -3.81 9.67 3.06
C CYS A 98 -2.95 10.92 3.31
N GLY A 99 -3.56 12.07 3.63
CA GLY A 99 -2.82 13.31 3.93
C GLY A 99 -1.95 13.23 5.19
N LEU A 100 -2.43 12.55 6.24
CA LEU A 100 -1.65 12.36 7.47
C LEU A 100 -0.45 11.46 7.23
N ALA A 101 -0.64 10.36 6.48
CA ALA A 101 0.45 9.47 6.10
C ALA A 101 1.51 10.20 5.26
N THR A 102 1.09 10.99 4.26
CA THR A 102 2.00 11.81 3.46
C THR A 102 2.74 12.85 4.30
N LEU A 103 2.06 13.52 5.23
CA LEU A 103 2.70 14.50 6.11
C LEU A 103 3.79 13.84 6.97
N ALA A 104 3.48 12.69 7.59
CA ALA A 104 4.46 11.95 8.39
C ALA A 104 5.68 11.52 7.55
N MET A 105 5.46 10.98 6.35
CA MET A 105 6.54 10.64 5.41
C MET A 105 7.45 11.84 5.12
N CYS A 106 6.86 12.99 4.79
CA CYS A 106 7.59 14.20 4.45
C CYS A 106 8.36 14.77 5.65
N LEU A 107 7.74 14.85 6.83
CA LEU A 107 8.39 15.36 8.04
C LEU A 107 9.57 14.46 8.46
N ASN A 108 9.40 13.14 8.42
CA ASN A 108 10.48 12.20 8.72
C ASN A 108 11.62 12.30 7.69
N ALA A 109 11.29 12.38 6.39
CA ALA A 109 12.30 12.54 5.33
C ALA A 109 13.08 13.87 5.45
N LEU A 110 12.44 14.92 5.99
CA LEU A 110 13.05 16.21 6.31
C LEU A 110 13.71 16.25 7.69
N GLN A 111 13.63 15.17 8.48
CA GLN A 111 14.15 15.08 9.85
C GLN A 111 13.60 16.17 10.78
N ILE A 112 12.28 16.43 10.69
CA ILE A 112 11.58 17.41 11.53
C ILE A 112 10.90 16.70 12.70
N ASP A 113 11.25 17.11 13.92
CA ASP A 113 10.61 16.60 15.12
C ASP A 113 9.20 17.22 15.31
N PRO A 114 8.19 16.40 15.64
CA PRO A 114 6.87 16.92 15.97
C PRO A 114 6.89 17.55 17.38
N GLY A 115 6.91 18.88 17.46
CA GLY A 115 6.68 19.60 18.73
C GLY A 115 7.80 20.53 19.21
N THR A 116 8.50 21.21 18.30
CA THR A 116 9.30 22.40 18.64
C THR A 116 8.43 23.57 19.08
#